data_AF-A0A353HR74-F1
#
_entry.id   AF-A0A353HR74-F1
#
_cell.length_a   1.000
_cell.length_b   1.000
_cell.length_c   1.000
_cell.angle_alpha   90.00
_cell.angle_beta   90.00
_cell.angle_gamma   90.00
#
_symmetry.space_group_name_H-M   'P 1'
#
loop_
_entity.id
_entity.type
_entity.pdbx_description
1 polymer ?
#
loop_
_entity_poly.entity_id
_entity_poly.type
_entity_poly.pdbx_seq_one_letter_code
_entity_poly.pdbx_strand_id
1 'polypeptide(L)'
;ADEFPDYGSFGPLSLKGTTVTIHLSVPNVDALWEQAVAAGATVKMALADQFWGDRYGQIEDPFGHRWSLSQHIRDVSEEEIQEAMKSMCA
;
A
#
# COMPACT_ATOMS: atom_id res chain seq x y z
N ALA A 1 6.09 2.88 -15.51
CA ALA A 1 7.39 2.79 -16.17
C ALA A 1 7.15 2.40 -17.61
N ASP A 2 7.91 3.00 -18.52
CA ASP A 2 7.89 2.58 -19.92
C ASP A 2 8.52 1.19 -20.05
N GLU A 3 7.95 0.36 -20.93
CA GLU A 3 8.47 -0.98 -21.21
C GLU A 3 9.49 -0.93 -22.36
N PHE A 4 10.50 -1.80 -22.29
CA PHE A 4 11.48 -2.00 -23.35
C PHE A 4 11.60 -3.50 -23.65
N PRO A 5 10.65 -4.09 -24.39
CA PRO A 5 10.57 -5.54 -24.60
C PRO A 5 11.83 -6.14 -25.25
N ASP A 6 12.47 -5.40 -26.17
CA ASP A 6 13.71 -5.82 -26.84
C ASP A 6 14.89 -6.02 -25.87
N TYR A 7 14.80 -5.42 -24.67
CA TYR A 7 15.77 -5.54 -23.59
C TYR A 7 15.24 -6.37 -22.40
N GLY A 8 14.10 -7.05 -22.57
CA GLY A 8 13.49 -7.87 -21.53
C GLY A 8 12.86 -7.07 -20.37
N SER A 9 12.60 -5.77 -20.56
CA SER A 9 11.96 -4.92 -19.56
C SER A 9 10.44 -4.90 -19.78
N PHE A 10 9.70 -5.48 -18.83
CA PHE A 10 8.24 -5.58 -18.85
C PHE A 10 7.66 -5.03 -17.55
N GLY A 11 6.52 -4.36 -17.66
CA GLY A 11 5.73 -3.93 -16.52
C GLY A 11 4.76 -5.03 -16.05
N PRO A 12 4.21 -4.88 -14.83
CA PRO A 12 3.21 -5.80 -14.28
C PRO A 12 2.01 -6.03 -15.18
N LEU A 13 1.52 -5.01 -15.90
CA LEU A 13 0.36 -5.14 -16.77
C LEU A 13 0.61 -6.13 -17.92
N SER A 14 1.76 -6.04 -18.60
CA SER A 14 2.14 -6.98 -19.66
C SER A 14 2.33 -8.41 -19.12
N LEU A 15 2.79 -8.54 -17.88
CA LEU A 15 2.92 -9.83 -17.18
C LEU A 15 1.63 -10.30 -16.50
N LYS A 16 0.52 -9.56 -16.64
CA LYS A 16 -0.81 -9.85 -16.07
C LYS A 16 -0.83 -9.89 -14.54
N GLY A 17 0.07 -9.17 -13.89
CA GLY A 17 0.10 -9.00 -12.44
C GLY A 17 1.48 -8.70 -11.90
N THR A 18 1.53 -8.50 -10.58
CA THR A 18 2.77 -8.40 -9.80
C THR A 18 2.68 -9.37 -8.63
N THR A 19 3.81 -10.00 -8.29
CA THR A 19 3.93 -10.92 -7.14
C THR A 19 4.37 -10.21 -5.87
N VAL A 20 4.70 -8.92 -5.95
CA VAL A 20 5.21 -8.12 -4.83
C VAL A 20 4.32 -6.93 -4.57
N THR A 21 4.26 -6.53 -3.30
CA THR A 21 3.76 -5.23 -2.85
C THR A 21 4.90 -4.50 -2.19
N ILE A 22 5.20 -3.29 -2.64
CA ILE A 22 6.27 -2.46 -2.08
C ILE A 22 5.70 -1.68 -0.89
N HIS A 23 6.34 -1.78 0.27
CA HIS A 23 5.93 -1.06 1.47
C HIS A 23 6.75 0.22 1.65
N LEU A 24 6.08 1.36 1.76
CA LEU A 24 6.69 2.65 2.05
C LEU A 24 6.11 3.21 3.35
N SER A 25 6.98 3.35 4.35
CA SER A 25 6.69 4.11 5.56
C SER A 25 7.17 5.55 5.36
N VAL A 26 6.28 6.51 5.57
CA VAL A 26 6.51 7.93 5.30
C VAL A 26 6.01 8.80 6.46
N PRO A 27 6.59 10.00 6.66
CA PRO A 27 6.17 10.89 7.73
C PRO A 27 4.81 11.57 7.48
N ASN A 28 4.35 11.63 6.22
CA ASN A 28 3.04 12.18 5.84
C ASN A 28 2.41 11.31 4.76
N VAL A 29 1.61 10.33 5.17
CA VAL A 29 0.99 9.38 4.23
C VAL A 29 -0.17 10.00 3.47
N ASP A 30 -0.92 10.94 4.06
CA ASP A 30 -2.07 11.57 3.40
C ASP A 30 -1.63 12.37 2.17
N ALA A 31 -0.57 13.16 2.28
CA ALA A 31 -0.06 13.95 1.15
C ALA A 31 0.42 13.04 -0.01
N LEU A 32 1.14 11.96 0.30
CA LEU A 32 1.58 11.00 -0.72
C LEU A 32 0.40 10.24 -1.33
N TRP A 33 -0.59 9.90 -0.51
CA TRP A 33 -1.81 9.21 -0.94
C TRP A 33 -2.60 10.06 -1.92
N GLU A 34 -2.87 11.32 -1.57
CA GLU A 34 -3.56 12.28 -2.45
C GLU A 34 -2.82 12.45 -3.78
N GLN A 35 -1.50 12.62 -3.73
CA GLN A 35 -0.67 12.71 -4.93
C GLN A 35 -0.80 11.46 -5.81
N ALA A 36 -0.73 10.28 -5.21
CA ALA A 36 -0.77 9.03 -5.96
C ALA A 36 -2.14 8.81 -6.62
N VAL A 37 -3.24 9.07 -5.90
CA VAL A 37 -4.59 8.98 -6.44
C VAL A 37 -4.80 10.01 -7.55
N ALA A 38 -4.34 11.26 -7.36
CA ALA A 38 -4.40 12.30 -8.39
C ALA A 38 -3.59 11.94 -9.65
N ALA A 39 -2.50 11.19 -9.50
CA ALA A 39 -1.69 10.66 -10.59
C ALA A 39 -2.31 9.42 -11.28
N GLY A 40 -3.51 8.99 -10.87
CA GLY A 40 -4.24 7.87 -11.49
C GLY A 40 -4.05 6.53 -10.81
N ALA A 41 -3.46 6.47 -9.61
CA ALA A 41 -3.41 5.23 -8.85
C ALA A 41 -4.82 4.78 -8.44
N THR A 42 -5.07 3.48 -8.54
CA THR A 42 -6.33 2.85 -8.12
C THR A 42 -6.23 2.41 -6.68
N VAL A 43 -7.19 2.80 -5.85
CA VAL A 43 -7.29 2.35 -4.45
C VAL A 43 -7.65 0.87 -4.40
N LYS A 44 -6.84 0.05 -3.72
CA LYS A 44 -7.09 -1.37 -3.47
C LYS A 44 -7.56 -1.61 -2.03
N MET A 45 -7.02 -0.84 -1.09
CA MET A 45 -7.44 -0.79 0.31
C MET A 45 -7.41 0.66 0.74
N ALA A 46 -8.54 1.22 1.16
CA ALA A 46 -8.62 2.63 1.56
C ALA A 46 -7.66 2.94 2.71
N LEU A 47 -7.05 4.12 2.66
CA LEU A 47 -6.22 4.63 3.75
C LEU A 47 -7.07 4.83 5.00
N ALA A 48 -6.70 4.16 6.08
CA ALA A 48 -7.38 4.25 7.36
C ALA A 48 -6.42 3.99 8.52
N ASP A 49 -6.79 4.47 9.69
CA ASP A 49 -6.06 4.19 10.93
C ASP A 49 -6.34 2.76 11.36
N GLN A 50 -5.28 2.00 11.58
CA GLN A 50 -5.36 0.58 11.84
C GLN A 50 -5.12 0.27 13.31
N PHE A 51 -5.65 -0.85 13.77
CA PHE A 51 -5.56 -1.25 15.19
C PHE A 51 -4.12 -1.48 15.66
N TRP A 52 -3.19 -1.72 14.74
CA TRP A 52 -1.75 -1.87 15.02
C TRP A 52 -0.97 -0.55 15.05
N GLY A 53 -1.64 0.61 15.02
CA GLY A 53 -1.02 1.91 15.32
C GLY A 53 -0.48 2.68 14.13
N ASP A 54 -0.74 2.20 12.91
CA ASP A 54 -0.37 2.90 11.68
C ASP A 54 -1.62 3.40 10.95
N ARG A 55 -1.47 4.55 10.27
CA ARG A 55 -2.35 4.93 9.18
C ARG A 55 -1.86 4.24 7.91
N TYR A 56 -2.65 3.32 7.36
CA TYR A 56 -2.21 2.38 6.33
C TYR A 56 -3.25 2.20 5.22
N GLY A 57 -2.79 2.07 3.98
CA GLY A 57 -3.62 1.74 2.83
C GLY A 57 -2.82 1.10 1.70
N GLN A 58 -3.51 0.62 0.67
CA GLN A 58 -2.88 0.04 -0.53
C GLN A 58 -3.45 0.63 -1.81
N ILE A 59 -2.56 0.88 -2.77
CA ILE A 59 -2.87 1.36 -4.11
C ILE A 59 -2.16 0.52 -5.17
N GLU A 60 -2.69 0.56 -6.38
CA GLU A 60 -2.03 0.08 -7.59
C GLU A 60 -1.79 1.26 -8.51
N ASP A 61 -0.55 1.47 -8.93
CA ASP A 61 -0.23 2.57 -9.83
C ASP A 61 -0.73 2.29 -11.27
N PRO A 62 -0.76 3.30 -12.17
CA PRO A 62 -1.20 3.11 -13.56
C PRO A 62 -0.39 2.08 -14.37
N PHE A 63 0.77 1.66 -13.86
CA PHE A 63 1.64 0.67 -14.50
C PHE A 63 1.47 -0.73 -13.89
N GLY A 64 0.53 -0.91 -12.95
CA GLY A 64 0.17 -2.18 -12.33
C GLY A 64 1.04 -2.60 -11.14
N HIS A 65 1.90 -1.72 -10.60
CA HIS A 65 2.66 -2.04 -9.39
C HIS A 65 1.80 -1.82 -8.15
N ARG A 66 1.93 -2.71 -7.17
CA ARG A 66 1.24 -2.61 -5.89
C ARG A 66 2.11 -1.95 -4.84
N TRP A 67 1.52 -0.98 -4.16
CA TRP A 67 2.13 -0.20 -3.11
C TRP A 67 1.27 -0.29 -1.84
N SER A 68 1.94 -0.45 -0.70
CA SER A 68 1.34 -0.19 0.60
C SER A 68 2.03 1.01 1.21
N LEU A 69 1.23 1.97 1.67
CA LEU A 69 1.71 3.22 2.23
C LEU A 69 1.32 3.25 3.71
N SER A 70 2.28 3.59 4.57
CA SER A 70 2.05 3.72 6.00
C SER A 70 2.64 4.99 6.57
N GLN A 71 2.01 5.48 7.62
CA GLN A 71 2.60 6.42 8.57
C GLN A 71 2.31 5.87 9.96
N HIS A 72 3.35 5.80 10.79
CA HIS A 72 3.17 5.45 12.18
C HIS A 72 2.49 6.60 12.94
N ILE A 73 1.42 6.30 13.66
CA ILE A 73 0.61 7.32 14.36
C ILE A 73 0.54 7.10 15.87
N ARG A 74 0.73 5.87 16.37
CA ARG A 74 0.81 5.57 17.81
C ARG A 74 1.51 4.23 18.07
N ASP A 75 2.21 4.17 19.19
CA ASP A 75 2.68 2.90 19.75
C ASP A 75 1.50 2.09 20.29
N VAL A 76 1.54 0.77 20.08
CA VAL A 76 0.53 -0.20 20.55
C VAL A 76 1.26 -1.40 21.10
N SER A 77 0.82 -1.90 22.25
CA SER A 77 1.40 -3.13 22.81
C SER A 77 1.00 -4.36 22.00
N GLU A 78 1.82 -5.40 22.05
CA GLU A 78 1.49 -6.68 21.41
C GLU A 78 0.16 -7.25 21.95
N GLU A 79 -0.11 -7.08 23.25
CA GLU A 79 -1.34 -7.55 23.89
C GLU A 79 -2.58 -6.87 23.28
N GLU A 80 -2.57 -5.55 23.15
CA GLU A 80 -3.65 -4.78 22.50
C GLU A 80 -3.82 -5.19 21.03
N ILE A 81 -2.73 -5.45 20.29
CA ILE A 81 -2.79 -5.92 18.90
C ILE A 81 -3.45 -7.31 18.84
N GLN A 82 -3.08 -8.23 19.74
CA GLN A 82 -3.65 -9.58 19.78
C GLN A 82 -5.13 -9.57 20.14
N GLU A 83 -5.55 -8.72 21.08
CA GLU A 83 -6.95 -8.56 21.44
C GLU A 83 -7.78 -7.99 20.29
N ALA A 84 -7.28 -6.93 19.63
CA ALA A 84 -7.94 -6.34 18.46
C ALA A 84 -8.07 -7.34 17.31
N MET A 85 -7.04 -8.15 17.04
CA MET A 85 -7.07 -9.18 16.01
C MET A 85 -8.12 -10.25 16.29
N LYS A 86 -8.26 -10.70 17.55
CA LYS A 86 -9.31 -11.67 17.94
C LYS A 86 -10.71 -11.14 17.67
N SER A 87 -10.95 -9.85 17.91
CA SER A 87 -12.25 -9.20 17.68
C SER A 87 -12.60 -9.09 16.19
N MET A 88 -11.59 -8.96 15.32
CA MET A 88 -11.79 -8.78 13.87
C MET A 88 -12.01 -10.10 13.11
N CYS A 89 -11.52 -11.22 13.64
CA CYS A 89 -11.66 -12.56 13.04
C CYS A 89 -12.89 -13.36 13.56
N ALA A 90 -13.65 -12.82 14.52
CA ALA A 90 -14.84 -13.44 15.10
C ALA A 90 -16.11 -13.04 14.34
#